data_AF-A0A8T0RTQ4-F1
#
_entry.id   AF-A0A8T0RTQ4-F1
#
_cell.length_a   1.000
_cell.length_b   1.000
_cell.length_c   1.000
_cell.angle_alpha   90.00
_cell.angle_beta   90.00
_cell.angle_gamma   90.00
#
_symmetry.space_group_name_H-M   'P 1'
#
loop_
_entity.id
_entity.type
_entity.pdbx_description
1 polymer ?
#
loop_
_entity_poly.entity_id
_entity_poly.type
_entity_poly.pdbx_seq_one_letter_code
_entity_poly.pdbx_strand_id
1 'polypeptide(L)'
;MERKFYDKYTALKKRKLLDEGLERKREAEFKELYDAMKDWVRGLENDKEELFEKLADKEDELEKARQDFLADIRAKDSEILRLKQLLDEKTEKNNSTATKSMDQTPEAIHDNPTRISPRRKTPQSNIEAKRVQLSESNVIPHSSLEKESQEPQCSRRYTCMTGNEITECPSAHMFHLLLQSLARMKLTVDDGTERFSVSFYHEATGYSFTLTWLEKPGEWSYKLSSLGTLERIAVNWMKQDIRFSMNMCRLFFERISNIITKG
;
A
#
# COMPACT_ATOMS: atom_id res chain seq x y z
N MET A 1 -84.38 6.40 40.30
CA MET A 1 -83.55 6.81 39.12
C MET A 1 -82.12 6.25 39.18
N GLU A 2 -81.61 6.00 40.39
CA GLU A 2 -80.26 5.67 40.82
C GLU A 2 -79.60 4.50 40.09
N ARG A 3 -80.35 3.44 39.72
CA ARG A 3 -79.76 2.22 39.13
C ARG A 3 -78.90 2.53 37.89
N LYS A 4 -79.38 3.41 37.00
CA LYS A 4 -78.61 3.86 35.81
C LYS A 4 -77.31 4.61 36.17
N PHE A 5 -77.26 5.31 37.30
CA PHE A 5 -76.04 5.95 37.80
C PHE A 5 -75.08 4.94 38.43
N TYR A 6 -75.60 3.98 39.20
CA TYR A 6 -74.80 2.88 39.77
C TYR A 6 -74.15 2.01 38.68
N ASP A 7 -74.91 1.64 37.66
CA ASP A 7 -74.42 0.86 36.51
C ASP A 7 -73.33 1.64 35.76
N LYS A 8 -73.54 2.94 35.51
CA LYS A 8 -72.56 3.83 34.85
C LYS A 8 -71.28 4.02 35.69
N TYR A 9 -71.40 4.20 37.00
CA TYR A 9 -70.25 4.27 37.92
C TYR A 9 -69.46 2.96 37.90
N THR A 10 -70.15 1.81 37.97
CA THR A 10 -69.54 0.48 37.95
C THR A 10 -68.79 0.21 36.64
N ALA A 11 -69.37 0.58 35.50
CA ALA A 11 -68.72 0.47 34.20
C ALA A 11 -67.47 1.38 34.10
N LEU A 12 -67.57 2.63 34.57
CA LEU A 12 -66.44 3.58 34.59
C LEU A 12 -65.29 3.09 35.49
N LYS A 13 -65.61 2.55 36.68
CA LYS A 13 -64.63 1.97 37.61
C LYS A 13 -63.92 0.76 37.00
N LYS A 14 -64.65 -0.14 36.33
CA LYS A 14 -64.06 -1.26 35.59
C LYS A 14 -63.12 -0.79 34.48
N ARG A 15 -63.50 0.23 33.70
CA ARG A 15 -62.65 0.80 32.65
C ARG A 15 -61.35 1.39 33.21
N LYS A 16 -61.42 2.17 34.31
CA LYS A 16 -60.24 2.79 34.92
C LYS A 16 -59.21 1.75 35.39
N LEU A 17 -59.68 0.67 36.01
CA LEU A 17 -58.83 -0.46 36.46
C LEU A 17 -58.15 -1.22 35.29
N LEU A 18 -58.78 -1.23 34.11
CA LEU A 18 -58.20 -1.80 32.89
C LEU A 18 -57.14 -0.87 32.28
N ASP A 19 -57.42 0.44 32.19
CA ASP A 19 -56.44 1.47 31.77
C ASP A 19 -55.19 1.41 32.67
N GLU A 20 -55.38 1.49 33.99
CA GLU A 20 -54.30 1.39 34.99
C GLU A 20 -53.52 0.06 34.89
N GLY A 21 -54.12 -1.00 34.34
CA GLY A 21 -53.44 -2.27 34.04
C GLY A 21 -52.60 -2.23 32.77
N LEU A 22 -53.12 -1.61 31.71
CA LEU A 22 -52.44 -1.45 30.42
C LEU A 22 -51.27 -0.45 30.51
N GLU A 23 -51.41 0.61 31.31
CA GLU A 23 -50.32 1.57 31.58
C GLU A 23 -49.15 0.89 32.29
N ARG A 24 -49.40 0.19 33.40
CA ARG A 24 -48.36 -0.56 34.13
C ARG A 24 -47.70 -1.65 33.28
N LYS A 25 -48.43 -2.32 32.39
CA LYS A 25 -47.84 -3.29 31.45
C LYS A 25 -46.88 -2.60 30.47
N ARG A 26 -47.29 -1.48 29.89
CA ARG A 26 -46.47 -0.68 28.96
C ARG A 26 -45.23 -0.11 29.63
N GLU A 27 -45.35 0.34 30.88
CA GLU A 27 -44.23 0.85 31.69
C GLU A 27 -43.22 -0.25 32.02
N ALA A 28 -43.68 -1.46 32.34
CA ALA A 28 -42.81 -2.62 32.51
C ALA A 28 -42.06 -3.00 31.21
N GLU A 29 -42.76 -3.01 30.06
CA GLU A 29 -42.16 -3.28 28.74
C GLU A 29 -41.12 -2.22 28.36
N PHE A 30 -41.39 -0.93 28.62
CA PHE A 30 -40.41 0.14 28.41
C PHE A 30 -39.20 0.02 29.34
N LYS A 31 -39.40 -0.41 30.60
CA LYS A 31 -38.29 -0.62 31.54
C LYS A 31 -37.41 -1.78 31.12
N GLU A 32 -38.00 -2.90 30.70
CA GLU A 32 -37.27 -4.08 30.20
C GLU A 32 -36.44 -3.73 28.96
N LEU A 33 -37.01 -2.98 28.01
CA LEU A 33 -36.29 -2.47 26.83
C LEU A 33 -35.16 -1.51 27.20
N TYR A 34 -35.38 -0.62 28.19
CA TYR A 34 -34.36 0.33 28.65
C TYR A 34 -33.19 -0.37 29.35
N ASP A 35 -33.48 -1.32 30.24
CA ASP A 35 -32.45 -2.10 30.94
C ASP A 35 -31.64 -2.95 29.94
N ALA A 36 -32.29 -3.60 28.96
CA ALA A 36 -31.62 -4.33 27.89
C ALA A 36 -30.71 -3.42 27.04
N MET A 37 -31.19 -2.24 26.64
CA MET A 37 -30.38 -1.24 25.92
C MET A 37 -29.17 -0.78 26.75
N LYS A 38 -29.35 -0.60 28.07
CA LYS A 38 -28.29 -0.18 28.99
C LYS A 38 -27.21 -1.24 29.18
N ASP A 39 -27.55 -2.53 29.10
CA ASP A 39 -26.57 -3.62 29.12
C ASP A 39 -25.90 -3.83 27.76
N TRP A 40 -26.58 -3.54 26.64
CA TRP A 40 -25.92 -3.51 25.32
C TRP A 40 -24.87 -2.39 25.22
N VAL A 41 -25.18 -1.19 25.74
CA VAL A 41 -24.21 -0.09 25.81
C VAL A 41 -23.00 -0.49 26.67
N ARG A 42 -23.23 -1.13 27.83
CA ARG A 42 -22.15 -1.65 28.70
C ARG A 42 -21.27 -2.67 28.00
N GLY A 43 -21.86 -3.59 27.23
CA GLY A 43 -21.12 -4.56 26.42
C GLY A 43 -20.19 -3.85 25.42
N LEU A 44 -20.73 -2.89 24.67
CA LEU A 44 -19.94 -2.09 23.70
C LEU A 44 -18.88 -1.21 24.35
N GLU A 45 -19.06 -0.78 25.61
CA GLU A 45 -18.05 -0.06 26.39
C GLU A 45 -16.91 -1.00 26.81
N ASN A 46 -17.22 -2.21 27.28
CA ASN A 46 -16.23 -3.24 27.62
C ASN A 46 -15.46 -3.73 26.38
N ASP A 47 -16.16 -4.09 25.29
CA ASP A 47 -15.56 -4.55 24.02
C ASP A 47 -14.57 -3.52 23.47
N LYS A 48 -14.90 -2.23 23.63
CA LYS A 48 -14.05 -1.09 23.24
C LYS A 48 -12.80 -0.98 24.12
N GLU A 49 -12.90 -1.22 25.43
CA GLU A 49 -11.77 -1.22 26.34
C GLU A 49 -10.81 -2.38 26.04
N GLU A 50 -11.33 -3.60 25.86
CA GLU A 50 -10.57 -4.79 25.44
C GLU A 50 -9.87 -4.58 24.08
N LEU A 51 -10.52 -3.89 23.14
CA LEU A 51 -9.91 -3.53 21.85
C LEU A 51 -8.80 -2.47 21.97
N PHE A 52 -8.84 -1.57 22.96
CA PHE A 52 -7.74 -0.63 23.22
C PHE A 52 -6.54 -1.31 23.89
N GLU A 53 -6.78 -2.22 24.84
CA GLU A 53 -5.72 -3.03 25.47
C GLU A 53 -4.98 -3.86 24.42
N LYS A 54 -5.72 -4.59 23.57
CA LYS A 54 -5.16 -5.36 22.44
C LYS A 54 -4.45 -4.52 21.38
N LEU A 55 -4.80 -3.23 21.24
CA LEU A 55 -4.11 -2.31 20.33
C LEU A 55 -2.76 -1.90 20.92
N ALA A 56 -2.71 -1.57 22.21
CA ALA A 56 -1.46 -1.26 22.92
C ALA A 56 -0.48 -2.45 22.90
N ASP A 57 -0.94 -3.66 23.23
CA ASP A 57 -0.14 -4.90 23.13
C ASP A 57 0.50 -5.07 21.75
N LYS A 58 -0.25 -4.76 20.68
CA LYS A 58 0.20 -4.92 19.29
C LYS A 58 1.10 -3.77 18.81
N GLU A 59 0.99 -2.60 19.41
CA GLU A 59 1.92 -1.49 19.18
C GLU A 59 3.28 -1.75 19.85
N ASP A 60 3.28 -2.28 21.09
CA ASP A 60 4.49 -2.71 21.81
C ASP A 60 5.17 -3.91 21.14
N GLU A 61 4.42 -4.93 20.68
CA GLU A 61 4.97 -6.03 19.87
C GLU A 61 5.64 -5.53 18.59
N LEU A 62 4.99 -4.59 17.88
CA LEU A 62 5.50 -4.02 16.63
C LEU A 62 6.76 -3.20 16.85
N GLU A 63 6.80 -2.38 17.90
CA GLU A 63 7.95 -1.54 18.21
C GLU A 63 9.15 -2.38 18.70
N LYS A 64 8.90 -3.43 19.49
CA LYS A 64 9.94 -4.42 19.82
C LYS A 64 10.49 -5.10 18.56
N ALA A 65 9.62 -5.56 17.65
CA ALA A 65 10.04 -6.22 16.41
C ALA A 65 10.88 -5.30 15.51
N ARG A 66 10.57 -3.99 15.47
CA ARG A 66 11.41 -2.99 14.79
C ARG A 66 12.78 -2.84 15.44
N GLN A 67 12.84 -2.79 16.77
CA GLN A 67 14.11 -2.64 17.50
C GLN A 67 15.02 -3.86 17.35
N ASP A 68 14.46 -5.07 17.38
CA ASP A 68 15.16 -6.33 17.12
C ASP A 68 15.69 -6.37 15.67
N PHE A 69 14.89 -5.97 14.67
CA PHE A 69 15.32 -5.87 13.27
C PHE A 69 16.44 -4.84 13.06
N LEU A 70 16.35 -3.68 13.71
CA LEU A 70 17.41 -2.67 13.69
C LEU A 70 18.70 -3.13 14.40
N ALA A 71 18.60 -4.04 15.38
CA ALA A 71 19.77 -4.65 16.01
C ALA A 71 20.46 -5.66 15.07
N ASP A 72 19.69 -6.49 14.36
CA ASP A 72 20.19 -7.42 13.35
C ASP A 72 20.89 -6.70 12.18
N ILE A 73 20.33 -5.58 11.68
CA ILE A 73 20.99 -4.74 10.67
C ILE A 73 22.35 -4.23 11.19
N ARG A 74 22.40 -3.63 12.39
CA ARG A 74 23.67 -3.13 12.97
C ARG A 74 24.72 -4.23 13.17
N ALA A 75 24.29 -5.45 13.53
CA ALA A 75 25.18 -6.59 13.64
C ALA A 75 25.76 -7.02 12.27
N LYS A 76 24.93 -7.05 11.22
CA LYS A 76 25.33 -7.37 9.85
C LYS A 76 26.27 -6.32 9.25
N ASP A 77 25.98 -5.03 9.45
CA ASP A 77 26.86 -3.94 9.00
C ASP A 77 28.24 -4.00 9.68
N SER A 78 28.27 -4.34 10.97
CA SER A 78 29.51 -4.53 11.73
C SER A 78 30.34 -5.71 11.20
N GLU A 79 29.70 -6.83 10.84
CA GLU A 79 30.38 -7.98 10.24
C GLU A 79 30.86 -7.67 8.81
N ILE A 80 30.08 -6.93 8.00
CA ILE A 80 30.49 -6.47 6.67
C ILE A 80 31.75 -5.57 6.75
N LEU A 81 31.83 -4.68 7.75
CA LEU A 81 33.03 -3.88 8.01
C LEU A 81 34.23 -4.76 8.39
N ARG A 82 34.05 -5.72 9.30
CA ARG A 82 35.09 -6.67 9.71
C ARG A 82 35.62 -7.51 8.54
N LEU A 83 34.72 -8.00 7.68
CA LEU A 83 35.06 -8.80 6.50
C LEU A 83 35.80 -7.99 5.42
N LYS A 84 35.47 -6.70 5.25
CA LYS A 84 36.23 -5.78 4.37
C LYS A 84 37.66 -5.61 4.87
N GLN A 85 37.84 -5.24 6.14
CA GLN A 85 39.18 -5.07 6.74
C GLN A 85 40.05 -6.33 6.60
N LEU A 86 39.47 -7.52 6.81
CA LEU A 86 40.16 -8.80 6.63
C LEU A 86 40.53 -9.10 5.15
N LEU A 87 39.75 -8.60 4.19
CA LEU A 87 40.05 -8.70 2.77
C LEU A 87 41.21 -7.77 2.40
N ASP A 88 41.16 -6.52 2.85
CA ASP A 88 42.18 -5.51 2.59
C ASP A 88 43.55 -5.95 3.14
N GLU A 89 43.62 -6.34 4.42
CA GLU A 89 44.81 -6.93 5.05
C GLU A 89 45.39 -8.13 4.26
N LYS A 90 44.52 -8.95 3.67
CA LYS A 90 44.93 -10.12 2.89
C LYS A 90 45.52 -9.71 1.53
N THR A 91 45.01 -8.65 0.91
CA THR A 91 45.62 -8.11 -0.32
C THR A 91 47.00 -7.53 -0.06
N GLU A 92 47.21 -6.77 1.03
CA GLU A 92 48.52 -6.22 1.39
C GLU A 92 49.57 -7.33 1.66
N LYS A 93 49.19 -8.37 2.40
CA LYS A 93 50.05 -9.53 2.70
C LYS A 93 50.43 -10.32 1.45
N ASN A 94 49.52 -10.42 0.47
CA ASN A 94 49.84 -11.03 -0.82
C ASN A 94 50.79 -10.15 -1.65
N ASN A 95 50.51 -8.85 -1.75
CA ASN A 95 51.30 -7.90 -2.55
C ASN A 95 52.74 -7.72 -2.02
N SER A 96 52.91 -7.74 -0.70
CA SER A 96 54.23 -7.71 -0.04
C SER A 96 55.01 -9.02 -0.14
N THR A 97 54.35 -10.14 -0.48
CA THR A 97 55.03 -11.41 -0.79
C THR A 97 55.49 -11.47 -2.26
N ALA A 98 54.77 -10.81 -3.18
CA ALA A 98 55.08 -10.80 -4.61
C ALA A 98 56.35 -10.00 -5.00
N THR A 99 56.91 -9.19 -4.08
CA THR A 99 58.05 -8.30 -4.33
C THR A 99 59.43 -8.89 -3.98
N LYS A 100 59.51 -10.18 -3.64
CA LYS A 100 60.79 -10.91 -3.47
C LYS A 100 60.81 -12.27 -4.18
N SER A 101 61.04 -12.22 -5.49
CA SER A 101 61.57 -13.35 -6.28
C SER A 101 62.67 -12.81 -7.19
N MET A 102 63.86 -13.40 -7.14
CA MET A 102 65.04 -12.90 -7.88
C MET A 102 65.02 -13.32 -9.34
N ASP A 103 65.36 -12.38 -10.23
CA ASP A 103 66.01 -12.71 -11.50
C ASP A 103 67.43 -13.24 -11.22
N GLN A 104 67.75 -14.43 -11.73
CA GLN A 104 69.11 -14.80 -12.12
C GLN A 104 69.16 -16.06 -12.99
N THR A 105 69.26 -15.87 -14.30
CA THR A 105 69.83 -16.85 -15.25
C THR A 105 71.35 -16.63 -15.33
N PRO A 106 72.15 -17.67 -15.61
CA PRO A 106 72.51 -17.93 -17.01
C PRO A 106 72.49 -19.44 -17.41
N GLU A 107 72.77 -19.71 -18.69
CA GLU A 107 72.58 -21.00 -19.38
C GLU A 107 73.72 -22.02 -19.18
N ALA A 108 73.42 -23.32 -19.36
CA ALA A 108 74.38 -24.31 -19.89
C ALA A 108 73.70 -25.54 -20.55
N ILE A 109 74.13 -25.85 -21.78
CA ILE A 109 73.70 -26.93 -22.71
C ILE A 109 74.25 -28.32 -22.24
N HIS A 110 73.68 -29.50 -22.50
CA HIS A 110 72.73 -29.97 -23.55
C HIS A 110 71.48 -30.69 -22.95
N ASP A 111 70.86 -31.81 -23.38
CA ASP A 111 71.15 -32.90 -24.35
C ASP A 111 69.88 -33.35 -25.15
N ASN A 112 69.59 -34.66 -25.28
CA ASN A 112 68.81 -35.23 -26.40
C ASN A 112 67.54 -36.06 -26.02
N PRO A 113 66.63 -36.35 -26.99
CA PRO A 113 65.31 -36.95 -26.74
C PRO A 113 65.09 -38.35 -27.38
N THR A 114 63.92 -39.00 -27.17
CA THR A 114 63.15 -39.76 -28.21
C THR A 114 61.73 -40.22 -27.77
N ARG A 115 60.70 -39.49 -28.23
CA ARG A 115 59.47 -39.94 -28.95
C ARG A 115 58.90 -41.37 -28.76
N ILE A 116 57.71 -41.50 -28.12
CA ILE A 116 56.63 -42.47 -28.46
C ILE A 116 55.24 -41.80 -28.27
N SER A 117 54.22 -42.20 -29.05
CA SER A 117 52.78 -41.89 -28.87
C SER A 117 51.92 -43.01 -29.55
N PRO A 118 50.57 -42.96 -29.66
CA PRO A 118 49.54 -42.16 -28.96
C PRO A 118 48.30 -43.02 -28.50
N ARG A 119 47.33 -42.43 -27.76
CA ARG A 119 45.90 -42.73 -28.03
C ARG A 119 44.88 -41.66 -27.56
N ARG A 120 43.78 -41.61 -28.32
CA ARG A 120 42.57 -40.76 -28.21
C ARG A 120 41.78 -41.05 -26.90
N LYS A 121 40.83 -40.22 -26.43
CA LYS A 121 39.80 -39.44 -27.16
C LYS A 121 39.30 -38.19 -26.41
N THR A 122 38.89 -37.17 -27.17
CA THR A 122 37.91 -36.14 -26.80
C THR A 122 36.59 -36.39 -27.56
N PRO A 123 35.46 -35.89 -27.03
CA PRO A 123 34.46 -35.18 -27.85
C PRO A 123 34.56 -33.65 -27.68
N GLN A 124 33.88 -32.89 -28.54
CA GLN A 124 34.19 -31.48 -28.79
C GLN A 124 32.96 -30.64 -29.16
N SER A 125 32.82 -29.47 -28.52
CA SER A 125 32.16 -28.27 -29.06
C SER A 125 32.71 -27.05 -28.28
N ASN A 126 33.48 -26.11 -28.85
CA ASN A 126 33.21 -25.20 -29.97
C ASN A 126 32.08 -24.18 -29.65
N ILE A 127 32.24 -22.86 -29.84
CA ILE A 127 33.41 -22.11 -30.38
C ILE A 127 33.43 -20.63 -29.92
N GLU A 128 34.64 -20.07 -29.83
CA GLU A 128 35.07 -18.64 -29.79
C GLU A 128 34.46 -17.58 -28.85
N ALA A 129 35.33 -16.61 -28.52
CA ALA A 129 34.98 -15.33 -27.92
C ALA A 129 35.67 -14.18 -28.68
N LYS A 130 35.04 -12.99 -28.71
CA LYS A 130 35.67 -11.70 -29.04
C LYS A 130 35.24 -10.70 -27.96
N ARG A 131 36.12 -10.36 -27.01
CA ARG A 131 37.26 -9.41 -27.10
C ARG A 131 36.80 -7.95 -26.97
N VAL A 132 36.88 -7.46 -25.73
CA VAL A 132 37.45 -6.16 -25.30
C VAL A 132 36.96 -4.89 -26.02
N GLN A 133 36.30 -4.00 -25.27
CA GLN A 133 36.95 -2.73 -24.90
C GLN A 133 36.47 -2.20 -23.55
N LEU A 134 37.37 -1.47 -22.87
CA LEU A 134 37.17 -0.81 -21.59
C LEU A 134 36.85 0.67 -21.87
N SER A 135 36.10 1.34 -20.99
CA SER A 135 35.83 2.78 -21.10
C SER A 135 35.75 3.40 -19.70
N GLU A 136 36.91 3.66 -19.11
CA GLU A 136 37.00 4.51 -17.93
C GLU A 136 36.78 5.98 -18.30
N SER A 137 36.10 6.73 -17.43
CA SER A 137 36.16 8.20 -17.43
C SER A 137 35.96 8.69 -16.00
N ASN A 138 37.06 8.83 -15.27
CA ASN A 138 37.07 9.34 -13.90
C ASN A 138 37.00 10.87 -13.89
N VAL A 139 35.88 11.46 -13.41
CA VAL A 139 35.84 12.86 -12.97
C VAL A 139 35.00 12.98 -11.70
N ILE A 140 35.68 13.33 -10.60
CA ILE A 140 35.08 13.89 -9.38
C ILE A 140 35.96 15.08 -8.99
N PRO A 141 35.38 16.24 -8.68
CA PRO A 141 35.70 16.87 -7.41
C PRO A 141 34.44 17.33 -6.63
N HIS A 142 34.46 17.05 -5.31
CA HIS A 142 34.07 17.89 -4.16
C HIS A 142 33.01 19.02 -4.32
N SER A 143 32.13 19.32 -3.35
CA SER A 143 31.79 18.66 -2.06
C SER A 143 30.70 19.46 -1.32
N SER A 144 29.77 18.79 -0.63
CA SER A 144 29.13 19.30 0.60
C SER A 144 28.52 18.14 1.40
N LEU A 145 28.33 18.34 2.71
CA LEU A 145 27.81 17.36 3.66
C LEU A 145 26.54 17.92 4.30
N GLU A 146 25.37 17.46 3.88
CA GLU A 146 24.14 17.58 4.65
C GLU A 146 23.38 16.24 4.65
N LYS A 147 22.70 15.94 5.76
CA LYS A 147 21.88 14.73 5.89
C LYS A 147 20.48 15.01 5.36
N GLU A 148 20.00 14.21 4.43
CA GLU A 148 18.58 14.13 4.11
C GLU A 148 18.09 12.69 4.34
N SER A 149 16.98 12.55 5.07
CA SER A 149 16.40 11.25 5.42
C SER A 149 15.88 10.57 4.15
N GLN A 150 16.37 9.38 3.84
CA GLN A 150 16.13 8.74 2.55
C GLN A 150 14.73 8.11 2.45
N GLU A 151 13.71 8.96 2.32
CA GLU A 151 12.37 8.61 1.89
C GLU A 151 12.43 7.87 0.53
N PRO A 152 11.62 6.81 0.32
CA PRO A 152 11.71 6.01 -0.90
C PRO A 152 11.36 6.84 -2.15
N GLN A 153 12.37 7.13 -2.98
CA GLN A 153 12.24 7.94 -4.20
C GLN A 153 11.48 7.23 -5.35
N CYS A 154 10.18 6.96 -5.15
CA CYS A 154 9.26 6.76 -6.27
C CYS A 154 9.12 8.04 -7.13
N SER A 155 9.38 9.21 -6.55
CA SER A 155 9.27 10.53 -7.20
C SER A 155 10.45 10.91 -8.09
N ARG A 156 11.26 9.95 -8.56
CA ARG A 156 12.31 10.24 -9.56
C ARG A 156 11.64 10.65 -10.86
N ARG A 157 11.72 11.95 -11.21
CA ARG A 157 11.03 12.54 -12.36
C ARG A 157 11.48 11.90 -13.67
N TYR A 158 10.74 10.90 -14.13
CA TYR A 158 10.72 10.50 -15.54
C TYR A 158 9.98 11.60 -16.32
N THR A 159 10.69 12.70 -16.61
CA THR A 159 10.30 13.59 -17.70
C THR A 159 10.35 12.78 -18.98
N CYS A 160 9.20 12.28 -19.41
CA CYS A 160 9.02 11.84 -20.79
C CYS A 160 9.29 13.07 -21.65
N MET A 161 10.46 13.11 -22.31
CA MET A 161 10.78 14.20 -23.22
C MET A 161 9.92 14.03 -24.46
N THR A 162 8.82 14.79 -24.55
CA THR A 162 7.83 14.71 -25.64
C THR A 162 8.41 15.25 -26.95
N GLY A 163 9.35 14.51 -27.53
CA GLY A 163 9.97 14.77 -28.82
C GLY A 163 9.08 14.39 -29.99
N ASN A 164 7.91 15.02 -30.08
CA ASN A 164 7.03 15.07 -31.27
C ASN A 164 6.49 13.73 -31.86
N GLU A 165 6.67 12.59 -31.20
CA GLU A 165 5.93 11.34 -31.47
C GLU A 165 5.19 10.85 -30.23
N ILE A 166 3.92 10.43 -30.41
CA ILE A 166 3.05 9.96 -29.32
C ILE A 166 3.40 8.49 -28.99
N THR A 167 4.53 8.31 -28.31
CA THR A 167 4.91 7.01 -27.74
C THR A 167 4.38 6.92 -26.31
N GLU A 168 3.20 6.29 -26.14
CA GLU A 168 2.67 5.98 -24.80
C GLU A 168 3.72 5.21 -24.00
N CYS A 169 4.06 5.70 -22.80
CA CYS A 169 5.01 5.02 -21.94
C CYS A 169 4.41 3.68 -21.49
N PRO A 170 5.02 2.51 -21.81
CA PRO A 170 4.37 1.21 -21.56
C PRO A 170 4.05 0.96 -20.08
N SER A 171 4.84 1.54 -19.16
CA SER A 171 4.55 1.46 -17.72
C SER A 171 3.27 2.21 -17.33
N ALA A 172 3.04 3.42 -17.89
CA ALA A 172 1.83 4.20 -17.64
C ALA A 172 0.57 3.48 -18.17
N HIS A 173 0.66 2.88 -19.36
CA HIS A 173 -0.39 2.04 -19.93
C HIS A 173 -0.69 0.83 -19.02
N MET A 174 0.33 0.13 -18.52
CA MET A 174 0.14 -0.99 -17.59
C MET A 174 -0.46 -0.55 -16.24
N PHE A 175 -0.05 0.60 -15.68
CA PHE A 175 -0.67 1.14 -14.47
C PHE A 175 -2.14 1.52 -14.68
N HIS A 176 -2.48 2.08 -15.84
CA HIS A 176 -3.86 2.41 -16.22
C HIS A 176 -4.74 1.15 -16.30
N LEU A 177 -4.29 0.08 -16.97
CA LEU A 177 -4.99 -1.21 -17.02
C LEU A 177 -5.16 -1.84 -15.62
N LEU A 178 -4.16 -1.76 -14.75
CA LEU A 178 -4.24 -2.23 -13.37
C LEU A 178 -5.27 -1.42 -12.56
N LEU A 179 -5.28 -0.10 -12.69
CA LEU A 179 -6.24 0.78 -12.03
C LEU A 179 -7.69 0.52 -12.50
N GLN A 180 -7.90 0.32 -13.81
CA GLN A 180 -9.20 -0.09 -14.34
C GLN A 180 -9.67 -1.44 -13.75
N SER A 181 -8.77 -2.41 -13.66
CA SER A 181 -9.04 -3.74 -13.11
C SER A 181 -9.39 -3.68 -11.61
N LEU A 182 -8.70 -2.84 -10.83
CA LEU A 182 -8.93 -2.66 -9.39
C LEU A 182 -10.21 -1.87 -9.09
N ALA A 183 -10.46 -0.77 -9.81
CA ALA A 183 -11.67 0.03 -9.67
C ALA A 183 -12.92 -0.66 -10.26
N ARG A 184 -12.73 -1.66 -11.13
CA ARG A 184 -13.77 -2.29 -11.98
C ARG A 184 -14.51 -1.27 -12.85
N MET A 185 -13.78 -0.27 -13.35
CA MET A 185 -14.30 0.85 -14.12
C MET A 185 -13.36 1.15 -15.28
N LYS A 186 -13.90 1.73 -16.36
CA LYS A 186 -13.07 2.42 -17.34
C LYS A 186 -12.62 3.76 -16.75
N LEU A 187 -11.34 4.06 -16.91
CA LEU A 187 -10.71 5.31 -16.50
C LEU A 187 -10.21 6.05 -17.74
N THR A 188 -10.38 7.37 -17.77
CA THR A 188 -9.68 8.28 -18.68
C THR A 188 -8.96 9.32 -17.85
N VAL A 189 -7.65 9.42 -18.02
CA VAL A 189 -6.82 10.46 -17.39
C VAL A 189 -6.77 11.66 -18.33
N ASP A 190 -6.89 12.85 -17.75
CA ASP A 190 -6.79 14.13 -18.44
C ASP A 190 -5.74 14.99 -17.71
N ASP A 191 -4.62 15.25 -18.39
CA ASP A 191 -3.57 16.17 -17.96
C ASP A 191 -3.74 17.58 -18.59
N GLY A 192 -4.88 17.81 -19.25
CA GLY A 192 -5.17 18.98 -20.06
C GLY A 192 -5.37 20.29 -19.29
N THR A 193 -4.66 21.31 -19.76
CA THR A 193 -4.93 22.76 -19.60
C THR A 193 -4.96 23.42 -18.22
N GLU A 194 -5.31 22.76 -17.10
CA GLU A 194 -5.38 23.47 -15.81
C GLU A 194 -5.13 22.62 -14.54
N ARG A 195 -5.75 21.44 -14.41
CA ARG A 195 -5.63 20.57 -13.22
C ARG A 195 -5.72 19.10 -13.61
N PHE A 196 -4.81 18.28 -13.09
CA PHE A 196 -4.84 16.83 -13.28
C PHE A 196 -6.20 16.25 -12.87
N SER A 197 -6.86 15.54 -13.78
CA SER A 197 -8.15 14.91 -13.50
C SER A 197 -8.24 13.48 -14.04
N VAL A 198 -9.09 12.68 -13.40
CA VAL A 198 -9.35 11.29 -13.77
C VAL A 198 -10.85 11.09 -13.79
N SER A 199 -11.41 10.78 -14.95
CA SER A 199 -12.83 10.44 -15.09
C SER A 199 -13.03 8.93 -15.10
N PHE A 200 -14.08 8.49 -14.41
CA PHE A 200 -14.42 7.09 -14.15
C PHE A 200 -15.79 6.79 -14.78
N TYR A 201 -15.93 5.62 -15.40
CA TYR A 201 -17.17 5.13 -16.00
C TYR A 201 -17.39 3.64 -15.69
N HIS A 202 -18.53 3.31 -15.11
CA HIS A 202 -18.95 1.93 -14.84
C HIS A 202 -19.96 1.46 -15.89
N GLU A 203 -19.53 0.58 -16.79
CA GLU A 203 -20.28 0.26 -18.03
C GLU A 203 -21.67 -0.33 -17.77
N ALA A 204 -21.78 -1.26 -16.83
CA ALA A 204 -23.03 -1.99 -16.59
C ALA A 204 -24.14 -1.13 -15.98
N THR A 205 -23.80 -0.03 -15.29
CA THR A 205 -24.79 0.86 -14.66
C THR A 205 -24.91 2.23 -15.34
N GLY A 206 -23.93 2.64 -16.14
CA GLY A 206 -23.85 4.00 -16.71
C GLY A 206 -23.51 5.09 -15.69
N TYR A 207 -22.98 4.71 -14.52
CA TYR A 207 -22.50 5.63 -13.50
C TYR A 207 -21.14 6.22 -13.90
N SER A 208 -20.99 7.53 -13.81
CA SER A 208 -19.72 8.22 -14.07
C SER A 208 -19.52 9.48 -13.23
N PHE A 209 -18.24 9.77 -12.99
CA PHE A 209 -17.78 10.89 -12.18
C PHE A 209 -16.35 11.28 -12.55
N THR A 210 -15.93 12.47 -12.16
CA THR A 210 -14.55 12.96 -12.28
C THR A 210 -13.96 13.19 -10.90
N LEU A 211 -12.70 12.80 -10.71
CA LEU A 211 -11.86 13.23 -9.60
C LEU A 211 -10.83 14.24 -10.13
N THR A 212 -10.77 15.42 -9.55
CA THR A 212 -9.77 16.45 -9.91
C THR A 212 -8.84 16.70 -8.72
N TRP A 213 -7.54 16.78 -8.97
CA TRP A 213 -6.54 17.13 -7.95
C TRP A 213 -6.58 18.64 -7.67
N LEU A 214 -6.54 19.02 -6.39
CA LEU A 214 -6.60 20.42 -5.97
C LEU A 214 -5.22 20.99 -5.63
N GLU A 215 -5.11 22.31 -5.51
CA GLU A 215 -3.87 23.01 -5.15
C GLU A 215 -3.31 22.57 -3.79
N LYS A 216 -4.19 22.14 -2.87
CA LYS A 216 -3.79 21.58 -1.58
C LYS A 216 -3.30 20.14 -1.79
N PRO A 217 -2.03 19.83 -1.43
CA PRO A 217 -1.45 18.52 -1.70
C PRO A 217 -2.26 17.43 -0.98
N GLY A 218 -2.75 16.45 -1.74
CA GLY A 218 -3.54 15.35 -1.23
C GLY A 218 -5.02 15.67 -0.98
N GLU A 219 -5.57 16.78 -1.50
CA GLU A 219 -7.03 17.03 -1.54
C GLU A 219 -7.58 16.77 -2.95
N TRP A 220 -8.63 15.95 -3.05
CA TRP A 220 -9.36 15.65 -4.27
C TRP A 220 -10.76 16.28 -4.24
N SER A 221 -11.25 16.75 -5.39
CA SER A 221 -12.69 17.01 -5.59
C SER A 221 -13.34 15.93 -6.44
N TYR A 222 -14.38 15.29 -5.91
CA TYR A 222 -15.35 14.49 -6.66
C TYR A 222 -16.42 15.39 -7.28
N LYS A 223 -16.72 15.14 -8.55
CA LYS A 223 -17.82 15.74 -9.28
C LYS A 223 -18.60 14.65 -10.03
N LEU A 224 -19.92 14.62 -9.85
CA LEU A 224 -20.80 13.68 -10.55
C LEU A 224 -20.91 14.03 -12.04
N SER A 225 -20.89 13.02 -12.92
CA SER A 225 -21.15 13.18 -14.36
C SER A 225 -22.49 12.53 -14.76
N SER A 226 -22.79 11.33 -14.25
CA SER A 226 -24.04 10.60 -14.48
C SER A 226 -24.30 9.61 -13.33
N LEU A 227 -25.55 9.48 -12.88
CA LEU A 227 -25.95 8.39 -11.98
C LEU A 227 -26.22 7.07 -12.72
N GLY A 228 -26.58 7.16 -14.00
CA GLY A 228 -27.10 6.03 -14.76
C GLY A 228 -28.28 5.35 -14.04
N THR A 229 -28.28 4.03 -14.04
CA THR A 229 -29.29 3.19 -13.35
C THR A 229 -29.27 3.32 -11.83
N LEU A 230 -28.17 3.80 -11.23
CA LEU A 230 -28.04 3.90 -9.77
C LEU A 230 -28.95 4.97 -9.15
N GLU A 231 -29.62 5.83 -9.92
CA GLU A 231 -30.34 7.01 -9.41
C GLU A 231 -31.28 6.72 -8.22
N ARG A 232 -31.93 5.54 -8.23
CA ARG A 232 -32.87 5.06 -7.20
C ARG A 232 -32.21 4.61 -5.88
N ILE A 233 -30.93 4.23 -5.91
CA ILE A 233 -30.16 3.76 -4.75
C ILE A 233 -28.98 4.68 -4.40
N ALA A 234 -28.68 5.67 -5.26
CA ALA A 234 -27.64 6.65 -5.07
C ALA A 234 -27.97 7.58 -3.89
N VAL A 235 -27.20 7.42 -2.82
CA VAL A 235 -27.28 8.24 -1.61
C VAL A 235 -26.89 9.70 -1.89
N ASN A 236 -27.45 10.63 -1.10
CA ASN A 236 -27.37 12.09 -1.35
C ASN A 236 -25.96 12.62 -1.63
N TRP A 237 -24.93 12.07 -0.97
CA TRP A 237 -23.55 12.51 -1.17
C TRP A 237 -23.06 12.26 -2.61
N MET A 238 -23.50 11.18 -3.28
CA MET A 238 -23.13 10.91 -4.68
C MET A 238 -23.65 11.96 -5.65
N LYS A 239 -24.65 12.75 -5.24
CA LYS A 239 -25.32 13.80 -6.02
C LYS A 239 -24.78 15.21 -5.72
N GLN A 240 -23.67 15.30 -4.98
CA GLN A 240 -23.06 16.55 -4.53
C GLN A 240 -21.58 16.59 -4.92
N ASP A 241 -21.04 17.78 -5.17
CA ASP A 241 -19.60 17.97 -5.33
C ASP A 241 -18.93 17.86 -3.94
N ILE A 242 -18.01 16.91 -3.78
CA ILE A 242 -17.38 16.58 -2.49
C ILE A 242 -15.88 16.84 -2.57
N ARG A 243 -15.29 17.31 -1.47
CA ARG A 243 -13.83 17.32 -1.30
C ARG A 243 -13.40 16.38 -0.19
N PHE A 244 -12.35 15.62 -0.42
CA PHE A 244 -11.82 14.63 0.53
C PHE A 244 -10.29 14.51 0.40
N SER A 245 -9.62 14.13 1.50
CA SER A 245 -8.17 13.90 1.49
C SER A 245 -7.80 12.52 0.94
N MET A 246 -6.58 12.36 0.47
CA MET A 246 -6.04 11.10 -0.06
C MET A 246 -6.24 9.90 0.90
N ASN A 247 -6.17 10.15 2.21
CA ASN A 247 -6.40 9.14 3.26
C ASN A 247 -7.83 8.57 3.23
N MET A 248 -8.81 9.34 2.73
CA MET A 248 -10.21 8.91 2.57
C MET A 248 -10.47 8.19 1.24
N CYS A 249 -9.51 8.15 0.31
CA CYS A 249 -9.67 7.63 -1.04
C CYS A 249 -10.13 6.16 -1.06
N ARG A 250 -9.55 5.30 -0.18
CA ARG A 250 -9.99 3.91 -0.01
C ARG A 250 -11.47 3.82 0.38
N LEU A 251 -11.89 4.57 1.39
CA LEU A 251 -13.27 4.57 1.89
C LEU A 251 -14.26 5.14 0.86
N PHE A 252 -13.82 6.08 0.02
CA PHE A 252 -14.59 6.63 -1.08
C PHE A 252 -14.90 5.54 -2.15
N PHE A 253 -13.87 4.86 -2.67
CA PHE A 253 -14.07 3.79 -3.66
C PHE A 253 -14.81 2.57 -3.08
N GLU A 254 -14.55 2.22 -1.82
CA GLU A 254 -15.29 1.17 -1.10
C GLU A 254 -16.79 1.49 -0.99
N ARG A 255 -17.15 2.75 -0.69
CA ARG A 255 -18.56 3.18 -0.65
C ARG A 255 -19.23 3.15 -2.03
N ILE A 256 -18.51 3.52 -3.10
CA ILE A 256 -19.05 3.42 -4.47
C ILE A 256 -19.27 1.95 -4.86
N SER A 257 -18.28 1.09 -4.63
CA SER A 257 -18.38 -0.35 -4.91
C SER A 257 -19.57 -0.98 -4.19
N ASN A 258 -19.76 -0.68 -2.91
CA ASN A 258 -20.88 -1.13 -2.07
C ASN A 258 -22.28 -0.62 -2.49
N ILE A 259 -22.36 0.30 -3.45
CA ILE A 259 -23.61 0.78 -4.06
C ILE A 259 -23.78 0.18 -5.46
N ILE A 260 -22.71 0.12 -6.25
CA ILE A 260 -22.71 -0.56 -7.56
C ILE A 260 -23.08 -2.04 -7.43
N THR A 261 -22.62 -2.74 -6.39
CA THR A 261 -22.98 -4.15 -6.15
C THR A 261 -24.42 -4.37 -5.66
N LYS A 262 -25.26 -3.32 -5.62
CA LYS A 262 -26.67 -3.36 -5.16
C LYS A 262 -27.67 -2.84 -6.20
N GLY A 263 -27.21 -2.42 -7.38
CA GLY A 263 -28.02 -1.86 -8.47
C GLY A 263 -28.02 -2.74 -9.70
#